data_AF-A0A1F3IU23-F1
#
_entry.id   AF-A0A1F3IU23-F1
#
_cell.length_a   1.000
_cell.length_b   1.000
_cell.length_c   1.000
_cell.angle_alpha   90.00
_cell.angle_beta   90.00
_cell.angle_gamma   90.00
#
_symmetry.space_group_name_H-M   'P 1'
#
loop_
_entity.id
_entity.type
_entity.pdbx_description
1 polymer ?
#
loop_
_entity_poly.entity_id
_entity_poly.type
_entity_poly.pdbx_seq_one_letter_code
_entity_poly.pdbx_strand_id
1 'polypeptide(L)'
;MITVLLLMSFGIFIGWIFHAREKFLTLTGKLTNWAIYLLLFLLGLSVGTNDKILSNFDKIGWQAISLTVFAVIGSILMAWLTYNLFFKKR
;
A
#
# COMPACT_ATOMS: atom_id res chain seq x y z
N MET A 1 12.85 -11.98 -6.37
CA MET A 1 11.50 -11.60 -6.89
C MET A 1 10.59 -12.81 -7.10
N ILE A 2 11.06 -13.88 -7.73
CA ILE A 2 10.28 -15.14 -7.87
C ILE A 2 9.73 -15.66 -6.53
N THR A 3 10.54 -15.60 -5.46
CA THR A 3 10.13 -16.04 -4.11
C THR A 3 8.94 -15.25 -3.57
N VAL A 4 8.90 -13.93 -3.83
CA VAL A 4 7.79 -13.07 -3.39
C VAL A 4 6.53 -13.41 -4.17
N LEU A 5 6.65 -13.61 -5.48
CA LEU A 5 5.53 -14.05 -6.34
C LEU A 5 4.94 -15.39 -5.90
N LEU A 6 5.79 -16.38 -5.57
CA LEU A 6 5.35 -17.68 -5.06
C LEU A 6 4.62 -17.54 -3.72
N LEU A 7 5.15 -16.73 -2.81
CA LEU A 7 4.55 -16.50 -1.50
C LEU A 7 3.19 -15.80 -1.61
N MET A 8 3.06 -14.82 -2.52
CA MET A 8 1.78 -14.15 -2.81
C MET A 8 0.77 -15.11 -3.43
N SER A 9 1.17 -15.92 -4.42
CA SER A 9 0.28 -16.93 -5.00
C SER A 9 -0.20 -17.95 -3.97
N PHE A 10 0.70 -18.40 -3.10
CA PHE A 10 0.36 -19.32 -2.02
C PHE A 10 -0.59 -18.68 -1.00
N GLY A 11 -0.37 -17.41 -0.65
CA GLY A 11 -1.26 -16.63 0.21
C GLY A 11 -2.67 -16.49 -0.38
N ILE A 12 -2.79 -16.26 -1.68
CA ILE A 12 -4.09 -16.22 -2.38
C ILE A 12 -4.77 -17.60 -2.34
N PHE A 13 -4.02 -18.67 -2.57
CA PHE A 13 -4.55 -20.04 -2.53
C PHE A 13 -5.10 -20.40 -1.14
N ILE A 14 -4.35 -20.09 -0.08
CA ILE A 14 -4.81 -20.25 1.30
C ILE A 14 -6.03 -19.36 1.56
N GLY A 15 -5.98 -18.09 1.17
CA GLY A 15 -7.08 -17.15 1.35
C GLY A 15 -8.38 -17.64 0.72
N TRP A 16 -8.31 -18.25 -0.46
CA TRP A 16 -9.47 -18.82 -1.15
C TRP A 16 -10.07 -20.01 -0.40
N ILE A 17 -9.25 -20.92 0.12
CA ILE A 17 -9.71 -22.10 0.89
C ILE A 17 -10.38 -21.70 2.21
N PHE A 18 -9.84 -20.69 2.89
CA PHE A 18 -10.32 -20.26 4.22
C PHE A 18 -11.36 -19.14 4.17
N HIS A 19 -11.74 -18.66 2.98
CA HIS A 19 -12.67 -17.54 2.78
C HIS A 19 -14.06 -17.77 3.41
N ALA A 20 -14.52 -19.03 3.48
CA ALA A 20 -15.88 -19.38 3.93
C ALA A 20 -16.12 -19.19 5.45
N ARG A 21 -15.12 -18.77 6.24
CA ARG A 21 -15.26 -18.58 7.69
C ARG A 21 -15.06 -17.12 8.09
N GLU A 22 -16.15 -16.44 8.45
CA GLU A 22 -16.13 -15.02 8.86
C GLU A 22 -15.23 -14.74 10.09
N LYS A 23 -15.07 -15.70 11.00
CA LYS A 23 -14.13 -15.59 12.12
C LYS A 23 -12.67 -15.50 11.67
N PHE A 24 -12.29 -16.16 10.57
CA PHE A 24 -10.92 -16.08 10.03
C PHE A 24 -10.69 -14.75 9.31
N LEU A 25 -11.71 -14.21 8.62
CA LEU A 25 -11.63 -12.90 7.98
C LEU A 25 -11.44 -11.78 9.01
N THR A 26 -12.21 -11.80 10.10
CA THR A 26 -12.08 -10.79 11.18
C THR A 26 -10.79 -10.92 11.96
N LEU A 27 -10.29 -12.14 12.21
CA LEU A 27 -8.99 -12.37 12.85
C LEU A 27 -7.84 -11.89 11.96
N THR A 28 -7.90 -12.18 10.66
CA THR A 28 -6.90 -11.72 9.67
C THR A 28 -6.87 -10.19 9.63
N GLY A 29 -8.02 -9.52 9.59
CA GLY A 29 -8.08 -8.06 9.64
C GLY A 29 -7.42 -7.47 10.89
N LYS A 30 -7.68 -8.04 12.08
CA LYS A 30 -7.03 -7.61 13.33
C LYS A 30 -5.52 -7.84 13.32
N LEU A 31 -5.08 -9.01 12.86
CA LEU A 31 -3.65 -9.35 12.75
C LEU A 31 -2.93 -8.42 11.78
N THR A 32 -3.52 -8.13 10.62
CA THR A 32 -2.94 -7.22 9.62
C THR A 32 -2.82 -5.81 10.18
N ASN A 33 -3.82 -5.29 10.88
CA ASN A 33 -3.70 -3.98 11.54
C ASN A 33 -2.57 -3.96 12.56
N TRP A 34 -2.45 -4.99 13.40
CA TRP A 34 -1.37 -5.09 14.37
C TRP A 34 0.00 -5.16 13.70
N ALA A 35 0.11 -5.91 12.58
CA ALA A 35 1.31 -5.98 11.77
C ALA A 35 1.65 -4.61 11.14
N ILE A 36 0.67 -3.87 10.61
CA ILE A 36 0.87 -2.53 10.06
C ILE A 36 1.43 -1.60 11.13
N TYR A 37 0.86 -1.59 12.34
CA TYR A 37 1.37 -0.75 13.42
C TYR A 37 2.80 -1.12 13.80
N LEU A 38 3.12 -2.40 13.91
CA LEU A 38 4.47 -2.88 14.20
C LEU A 38 5.45 -2.49 13.08
N LEU A 39 5.05 -2.65 11.81
CA LEU A 39 5.87 -2.28 10.66
C LEU A 39 6.09 -0.76 10.60
N LEU A 40 5.08 0.06 10.87
CA LEU A 40 5.21 1.52 10.93
C LEU A 40 6.14 1.95 12.06
N PHE A 41 6.08 1.29 13.21
CA PHE A 41 7.00 1.53 14.33
C PHE A 41 8.44 1.17 13.95
N LEU A 42 8.66 -0.01 13.37
CA LEU A 42 9.98 -0.45 12.90
C LEU A 42 10.51 0.46 11.78
N LEU A 43 9.65 0.92 10.88
CA LEU A 43 10.01 1.87 9.84
C LEU A 43 10.47 3.20 10.47
N GLY A 44 9.73 3.72 11.45
CA GLY A 44 10.11 4.91 12.20
C GLY A 44 11.48 4.77 12.86
N LEU A 45 11.74 3.63 13.52
CA LEU A 45 13.06 3.34 14.10
C LEU A 45 14.17 3.25 13.04
N SER A 46 13.92 2.52 11.95
CA SER A 46 14.89 2.32 10.88
C SER A 46 15.23 3.62 10.14
N VAL A 47 14.28 4.53 10.03
CA VAL A 47 14.49 5.85 9.40
C VAL A 47 15.15 6.81 10.38
N GLY A 48 14.70 6.84 11.63
CA GLY A 48 15.21 7.76 12.66
C GLY A 48 16.64 7.47 13.10
N THR A 49 17.09 6.22 13.04
CA THR A 49 18.47 5.82 13.38
C THR A 49 19.44 5.89 12.19
N ASN A 50 18.95 6.21 10.99
CA ASN A 50 19.77 6.25 9.79
C ASN A 50 20.14 7.69 9.41
N ASP A 51 21.33 8.11 9.82
CA ASP A 51 21.84 9.47 9.59
C ASP A 51 21.83 9.88 8.11
N LYS A 52 22.00 8.94 7.18
CA LYS A 52 21.93 9.22 5.73
C LYS A 52 20.52 9.60 5.30
N ILE A 53 19.51 8.93 5.85
CA ILE A 53 18.11 9.26 5.57
C ILE A 53 17.74 10.56 6.27
N LEU A 54 18.16 10.76 7.52
CA LEU A 54 17.86 11.96 8.30
C LEU A 54 18.47 13.23 7.66
N SER A 55 19.73 13.16 7.21
CA SER A 55 20.41 14.27 6.53
C SER A 55 19.85 14.58 5.14
N ASN A 56 19.20 13.62 4.48
CA ASN A 56 18.54 13.81 3.18
C ASN A 56 17.01 13.90 3.30
N PHE A 57 16.47 13.99 4.52
CA PHE A 57 15.04 13.94 4.76
C PHE A 57 14.30 15.06 4.02
N ASP A 58 14.92 16.23 3.93
CA ASP A 58 14.36 17.39 3.21
C ASP A 58 14.23 17.12 1.70
N LYS A 59 15.26 16.52 1.08
CA LYS A 59 15.23 16.14 -0.34
C LYS A 59 14.22 15.02 -0.60
N ILE A 60 14.22 14.00 0.26
CA ILE A 60 13.30 12.86 0.16
C ILE A 60 11.85 13.33 0.36
N GLY A 61 11.62 14.21 1.32
CA GLY A 61 10.32 14.81 1.61
C GLY A 61 9.79 15.61 0.43
N TRP A 62 10.62 16.46 -0.18
CA TRP A 62 10.22 17.21 -1.37
C TRP A 62 9.90 16.31 -2.56
N GLN A 63 10.74 15.29 -2.79
CA GLN A 63 10.48 14.28 -3.82
C GLN A 63 9.17 13.53 -3.56
N ALA A 64 8.90 13.13 -2.31
CA ALA A 64 7.68 12.43 -1.93
C ALA A 64 6.42 13.30 -2.11
N ILE A 65 6.46 14.57 -1.72
CA ILE A 65 5.35 15.50 -1.92
C ILE A 65 5.07 15.69 -3.40
N SER A 66 6.11 15.98 -4.19
CA SER A 66 5.97 16.16 -5.64
C SER A 66 5.38 14.91 -6.29
N LEU A 67 5.95 13.74 -6.01
CA LEU A 67 5.49 12.47 -6.55
C LEU A 67 4.05 12.17 -6.19
N THR A 68 3.66 12.37 -4.92
CA THR A 68 2.28 12.09 -4.47
C THR A 68 1.28 13.05 -5.10
N VAL A 69 1.59 14.34 -5.21
CA VAL A 69 0.73 15.32 -5.88
C VAL A 69 0.51 14.97 -7.35
N PHE A 70 1.59 14.71 -8.10
CA PHE A 70 1.47 14.33 -9.51
C PHE A 70 0.75 13.00 -9.70
N ALA A 71 1.02 12.00 -8.84
CA ALA A 71 0.34 10.71 -8.90
C ALA A 71 -1.16 10.82 -8.62
N VAL A 72 -1.56 11.60 -7.61
CA VAL A 72 -2.96 11.82 -7.26
C VAL A 72 -3.68 12.58 -8.38
N ILE A 73 -3.08 13.67 -8.89
CA ILE A 73 -3.65 14.43 -10.01
C ILE A 73 -3.83 13.52 -11.23
N GLY A 74 -2.80 12.74 -11.58
CA GLY A 74 -2.87 11.79 -12.71
C GLY A 74 -3.96 10.73 -12.52
N SER A 75 -4.08 10.18 -11.30
CA SER A 75 -5.12 9.19 -10.98
C SER A 75 -6.53 9.78 -11.07
N ILE A 76 -6.73 11.02 -10.59
CA ILE A 76 -8.02 11.71 -10.66
C ILE A 76 -8.38 12.04 -12.11
N LEU A 77 -7.42 12.55 -12.90
CA LEU A 77 -7.62 12.87 -14.31
C LEU A 77 -8.02 11.63 -15.12
N MET A 78 -7.35 10.50 -14.90
CA MET A 78 -7.72 9.26 -15.60
C MET A 78 -9.08 8.73 -15.14
N ALA A 79 -9.38 8.75 -13.84
CA ALA A 79 -10.69 8.36 -13.34
C ALA A 79 -11.80 9.24 -13.95
N TRP A 80 -11.58 10.56 -14.05
CA TRP A 80 -12.52 11.50 -14.67
C TRP A 80 -12.69 11.26 -16.17
N LEU A 81 -11.59 10.99 -16.88
CA LEU A 81 -11.62 10.69 -18.31
C LEU A 81 -12.35 9.38 -18.59
N THR A 82 -12.07 8.33 -17.81
CA THR A 82 -12.80 7.05 -17.89
C THR A 82 -14.28 7.24 -17.59
N TYR A 83 -14.62 8.03 -16.56
CA TYR A 83 -16.00 8.35 -16.24
C TYR A 83 -16.72 9.08 -17.39
N ASN A 84 -16.09 10.11 -17.97
CA ASN A 84 -16.68 10.90 -19.04
C ASN A 84 -16.79 10.14 -20.38
N LEU A 85 -15.89 9.20 -20.69
CA LEU A 85 -15.93 8.41 -21.92
C LEU A 85 -16.88 7.20 -21.84
N PHE A 86 -16.92 6.50 -20.71
CA PHE A 86 -17.66 5.24 -20.59
C PHE A 86 -18.96 5.35 -19.79
N PHE A 87 -19.04 6.23 -18.79
CA PHE A 87 -20.16 6.28 -17.84
C PHE A 87 -21.05 7.50 -18.00
N LYS A 88 -20.58 8.57 -18.65
CA LYS A 88 -21.43 9.71 -19.00
C LYS A 88 -22.37 9.32 -20.13
N LYS A 89 -23.52 8.77 -19.74
CA LYS A 89 -24.69 8.58 -20.59
C LYS A 89 -25.06 9.95 -21.18
N ARG A 90 -25.17 10.05 -22.50
CA ARG A 90 -25.82 11.20 -23.15
C ARG A 90 -27.24 11.34 -22.65
#